data_AF-A0A950TW77-F1
#
_entry.id   AF-A0A950TW77-F1
#
_cell.length_a   1.000
_cell.length_b   1.000
_cell.length_c   1.000
_cell.angle_alpha   90.00
_cell.angle_beta   90.00
_cell.angle_gamma   90.00
#
_symmetry.space_group_name_H-M   'P 1'
#
loop_
_entity.id
_entity.type
_entity.pdbx_description
1 polymer ?
#
loop_
_entity_poly.entity_id
_entity_poly.type
_entity_poly.pdbx_seq_one_letter_code
_entity_poly.pdbx_strand_id
1 'polypeptide(L)'
;MLLDAASDTSRSAQSKAGLHYAPNGNFDSESTYLPAKAGFNLADVDSVQRVNALPIDVQALVWVGMCNGVDAEFVAKVSPYLDHPKVFGFYLMDDPDPRELRHGIRSSSYCSSENLRAESDWIHERMPKAKTFIALMNMATAKAPSYENSYNSANSHVDLFGVAPYPCRSELNGCDYDMINRFVAAAEWWGIMRSQIVPIYQTFGEGKWVTDSGTSYKVPTAAQVQRMIARWGELIANPAFDYAYSWGSQNSDKALGQSSELQAVFAWR
;
A
#
# COMPACT_ATOMS: atom_id res chain seq x y z
N MET A 1 43.67 25.07 19.10
CA MET A 1 44.29 24.24 18.05
C MET A 1 44.33 22.82 18.60
N LEU A 2 43.70 21.78 18.04
CA LEU A 2 42.68 21.61 16.97
C LEU A 2 41.71 20.50 17.52
N LEU A 3 40.41 20.36 17.18
CA LEU A 3 39.83 19.90 15.89
C LEU A 3 40.57 18.65 15.34
N ASP A 4 39.99 17.52 14.93
CA ASP A 4 38.62 16.97 14.89
C ASP A 4 38.73 15.41 15.09
N ALA A 5 37.74 14.52 14.99
CA ALA A 5 36.40 14.53 14.38
C ALA A 5 35.44 13.53 15.07
N ALA A 6 34.33 13.19 14.40
CA ALA A 6 33.37 12.13 14.78
C ALA A 6 32.89 11.34 13.54
N SER A 7 32.13 10.25 13.79
CA SER A 7 31.40 9.37 12.84
C SER A 7 32.25 8.62 11.79
N ASP A 8 31.78 7.58 11.09
CA ASP A 8 30.43 7.03 10.91
C ASP A 8 30.50 5.52 10.57
N THR A 9 29.68 4.67 11.20
CA THR A 9 29.13 3.45 10.57
C THR A 9 27.89 2.94 11.34
N SER A 10 26.71 3.46 11.02
CA SER A 10 25.47 2.69 11.18
C SER A 10 24.46 2.99 10.05
N ARG A 11 24.75 2.50 8.85
CA ARG A 11 23.71 2.35 7.81
C ARG A 11 22.75 1.26 8.27
N SER A 12 21.57 1.65 8.75
CA SER A 12 20.49 0.70 9.05
C SER A 12 20.05 -0.02 7.78
N ALA A 13 19.51 -1.24 7.93
CA ALA A 13 18.99 -2.02 6.82
C ALA A 13 17.68 -1.42 6.31
N GLN A 14 17.78 -0.41 5.45
CA GLN A 14 16.64 0.19 4.76
C GLN A 14 16.15 -0.77 3.66
N SER A 15 14.82 -0.90 3.53
CA SER A 15 14.17 -1.67 2.45
C SER A 15 14.72 -1.24 1.09
N LYS A 16 15.05 -2.22 0.24
CA LYS A 16 15.51 -2.00 -1.15
C LYS A 16 14.40 -2.23 -2.16
N ALA A 17 13.19 -1.73 -1.87
CA ALA A 17 12.14 -1.65 -2.89
C ALA A 17 12.69 -0.92 -4.13
N GLY A 18 12.57 -1.51 -5.32
CA GLY A 18 12.91 -0.83 -6.57
C GLY A 18 11.77 0.07 -7.08
N LEU A 19 10.59 -0.06 -6.47
CA LEU A 19 9.37 0.64 -6.79
C LEU A 19 8.73 1.21 -5.52
N HIS A 20 8.29 2.46 -5.60
CA HIS A 20 7.72 3.22 -4.49
C HIS A 20 6.37 3.81 -4.93
N TYR A 21 5.33 3.53 -4.16
CA TYR A 21 3.93 3.82 -4.47
C TYR A 21 3.34 4.84 -3.49
N ALA A 22 2.65 5.85 -4.02
CA ALA A 22 1.88 6.82 -3.24
C ALA A 22 0.59 7.20 -4.00
N PRO A 23 -0.56 6.58 -3.65
CA PRO A 23 -1.83 6.75 -4.34
C PRO A 23 -2.64 7.96 -3.85
N ASN A 24 -3.81 8.15 -4.45
CA ASN A 24 -4.83 9.16 -4.12
C ASN A 24 -4.37 10.59 -4.40
N GLY A 25 -5.04 11.32 -5.29
CA GLY A 25 -4.68 12.72 -5.62
C GLY A 25 -3.23 12.88 -6.12
N ASN A 26 -2.64 11.81 -6.64
CA ASN A 26 -1.26 11.72 -7.14
C ASN A 26 -1.06 12.36 -8.52
N PHE A 27 -2.13 12.85 -9.14
CA PHE A 27 -2.12 13.67 -10.35
C PHE A 27 -2.72 15.04 -10.09
N ASP A 28 -2.19 16.08 -10.72
CA ASP A 28 -2.84 17.39 -10.80
C ASP A 28 -3.90 17.45 -11.93
N SER A 29 -4.50 18.63 -12.11
CA SER A 29 -5.48 18.91 -13.16
C SER A 29 -4.92 18.80 -14.59
N GLU A 30 -3.60 18.83 -14.76
CA GLU A 30 -2.92 18.71 -16.05
C GLU A 30 -2.44 17.26 -16.32
N SER A 31 -2.79 16.33 -15.42
CA SER A 31 -2.33 14.93 -15.42
C SER A 31 -0.81 14.76 -15.24
N THR A 32 -0.15 15.70 -14.55
CA THR A 32 1.23 15.53 -14.09
C THR A 32 1.26 14.61 -12.87
N TYR A 33 2.08 13.55 -12.90
CA TYR A 33 2.28 12.66 -11.76
C TYR A 33 3.14 13.35 -10.68
N LEU A 34 2.49 13.79 -9.60
CA LEU A 34 3.07 14.62 -8.54
C LEU A 34 4.10 13.92 -7.63
N PRO A 35 3.96 12.62 -7.27
CA PRO A 35 4.91 11.94 -6.40
C PRO A 35 6.34 11.80 -6.95
N ALA A 36 6.56 11.88 -8.27
CA ALA A 36 7.89 11.78 -8.87
C ALA A 36 8.90 12.79 -8.31
N LYS A 37 8.45 13.99 -7.92
CA LYS A 37 9.31 15.02 -7.28
C LYS A 37 9.92 14.57 -5.94
N ALA A 38 9.35 13.53 -5.33
CA ALA A 38 9.77 12.92 -4.08
C ALA A 38 10.27 11.47 -4.28
N GLY A 39 10.72 11.09 -5.48
CA GLY A 39 11.35 9.78 -5.73
C GLY A 39 10.39 8.60 -5.91
N PHE A 40 9.08 8.83 -5.96
CA PHE A 40 8.10 7.78 -6.22
C PHE A 40 8.03 7.46 -7.72
N ASN A 41 8.00 6.16 -8.04
CA ASN A 41 8.11 5.64 -9.41
C ASN A 41 7.08 4.52 -9.73
N LEU A 42 6.10 4.31 -8.85
CA LEU A 42 4.90 3.51 -9.14
C LEU A 42 3.65 4.39 -8.96
N ALA A 43 2.91 4.58 -10.04
CA ALA A 43 1.75 5.47 -10.11
C ALA A 43 0.42 4.72 -10.03
N ASP A 44 -0.43 5.14 -9.09
CA ASP A 44 -1.84 4.78 -9.00
C ASP A 44 -2.62 5.40 -10.17
N VAL A 45 -3.23 4.59 -11.04
CA VAL A 45 -3.87 5.06 -12.28
C VAL A 45 -5.22 4.40 -12.53
N ASP A 46 -6.14 5.17 -13.10
CA ASP A 46 -7.51 4.77 -13.45
C ASP A 46 -7.81 4.83 -14.96
N SER A 47 -6.86 5.34 -15.76
CA SER A 47 -7.03 5.63 -17.19
C SER A 47 -5.73 5.39 -17.99
N VAL A 48 -5.86 4.77 -19.17
CA VAL A 48 -4.76 4.59 -20.15
C VAL A 48 -4.11 5.92 -20.55
N GLN A 49 -4.87 7.01 -20.49
CA GLN A 49 -4.38 8.38 -20.71
C GLN A 49 -3.32 8.76 -19.66
N ARG A 50 -3.58 8.52 -18.37
CA ARG A 50 -2.59 8.72 -17.30
C ARG A 50 -1.38 7.82 -17.45
N VAL A 51 -1.57 6.54 -17.83
CA VAL A 51 -0.44 5.62 -18.08
C VAL A 51 0.47 6.15 -19.20
N ASN A 52 -0.09 6.62 -20.31
CA ASN A 52 0.68 7.22 -21.39
C ASN A 52 1.47 8.45 -20.92
N ALA A 53 0.84 9.32 -20.13
CA ALA A 53 1.43 10.55 -19.59
C ALA A 53 2.53 10.36 -18.54
N LEU A 54 2.71 9.15 -17.98
CA LEU A 54 3.76 8.89 -16.99
C LEU A 54 5.17 9.23 -17.51
N PRO A 55 6.08 9.73 -16.65
CA PRO A 55 7.52 9.77 -16.96
C PRO A 55 8.10 8.43 -17.40
N ILE A 56 9.26 8.44 -18.05
CA ILE A 56 9.87 7.25 -18.67
C ILE A 56 10.30 6.18 -17.64
N ASP A 57 10.60 6.62 -16.43
CA ASP A 57 11.07 5.86 -15.27
C ASP A 57 9.94 5.48 -14.29
N VAL A 58 8.70 5.87 -14.58
CA VAL A 58 7.52 5.61 -13.73
C VAL A 58 6.65 4.53 -14.34
N GLN A 59 6.34 3.50 -13.55
CA GLN A 59 5.42 2.42 -13.92
C GLN A 59 4.01 2.67 -13.36
N ALA A 60 3.02 1.98 -13.90
CA ALA A 60 1.61 2.05 -13.51
C ALA A 60 1.19 0.83 -12.66
N LEU A 61 0.54 1.09 -11.53
CA LEU A 61 -0.30 0.15 -10.82
C LEU A 61 -1.76 0.58 -11.05
N VAL A 62 -2.51 -0.21 -11.80
CA VAL A 62 -3.86 0.15 -12.26
C VAL A 62 -4.89 -0.14 -11.16
N TRP A 63 -5.62 0.88 -10.72
CA TRP A 63 -6.72 0.73 -9.76
C TRP A 63 -7.95 0.09 -10.40
N VAL A 64 -8.25 -1.16 -10.01
CA VAL A 64 -9.45 -1.88 -10.43
C VAL A 64 -10.61 -1.60 -9.47
N GLY A 65 -10.41 -1.70 -8.16
CA GLY A 65 -11.44 -1.41 -7.15
C GLY A 65 -12.72 -2.24 -7.31
N MET A 66 -12.59 -3.51 -7.72
CA MET A 66 -13.69 -4.43 -7.98
C MET A 66 -13.44 -5.76 -7.27
N CYS A 67 -14.52 -6.51 -7.02
CA CYS A 67 -14.44 -7.88 -6.54
C CYS A 67 -15.74 -8.63 -6.88
N ASN A 68 -16.16 -8.53 -8.14
CA ASN A 68 -17.36 -9.20 -8.67
C ASN A 68 -17.00 -10.52 -9.39
N GLY A 69 -15.71 -10.78 -9.59
CA GLY A 69 -15.22 -11.79 -10.53
C GLY A 69 -15.09 -11.19 -11.93
N VAL A 70 -14.83 -12.06 -12.91
CA VAL A 70 -14.66 -11.68 -14.32
C VAL A 70 -16.03 -11.44 -14.97
N ASP A 71 -16.65 -10.31 -14.64
CA ASP A 71 -17.85 -9.81 -15.33
C ASP A 71 -17.49 -8.86 -16.50
N ALA A 72 -18.51 -8.34 -17.18
CA ALA A 72 -18.31 -7.43 -18.29
C ALA A 72 -17.70 -6.07 -17.89
N GLU A 73 -17.90 -5.63 -16.65
CA GLU A 73 -17.36 -4.38 -16.12
C GLU A 73 -15.87 -4.53 -15.81
N PHE A 74 -15.48 -5.63 -15.15
CA PHE A 74 -14.08 -6.01 -14.93
C PHE A 74 -13.32 -6.12 -16.27
N VAL A 75 -13.86 -6.87 -17.24
CA VAL A 75 -13.24 -7.01 -18.56
C VAL A 75 -13.11 -5.66 -19.27
N ALA A 76 -14.15 -4.81 -19.24
CA ALA A 76 -14.09 -3.48 -19.83
C ALA A 76 -13.07 -2.56 -19.13
N LYS A 77 -12.89 -2.71 -17.82
CA LYS A 77 -11.94 -1.90 -17.03
C LYS A 77 -10.50 -2.35 -17.22
N VAL A 78 -10.22 -3.65 -17.28
CA VAL A 78 -8.84 -4.20 -17.34
C VAL A 78 -8.31 -4.31 -18.77
N SER A 79 -9.15 -4.67 -19.76
CA SER A 79 -8.70 -4.87 -21.15
C SER A 79 -7.90 -3.73 -21.78
N PRO A 80 -8.19 -2.43 -21.53
CA PRO A 80 -7.44 -1.31 -22.11
C PRO A 80 -5.96 -1.23 -21.69
N TYR A 81 -5.55 -1.95 -20.65
CA TYR A 81 -4.18 -1.96 -20.11
C TYR A 81 -3.35 -3.16 -20.56
N LEU A 82 -3.96 -4.12 -21.25
CA LEU A 82 -3.27 -5.35 -21.67
C LEU A 82 -2.07 -5.03 -22.57
N ASP A 83 -0.96 -5.71 -22.30
CA ASP A 83 0.35 -5.53 -22.95
C ASP A 83 0.94 -4.10 -22.93
N HIS A 84 0.37 -3.17 -22.16
CA HIS A 84 0.87 -1.81 -22.11
C HIS A 84 2.25 -1.76 -21.40
N PRO A 85 3.33 -1.26 -22.03
CA PRO A 85 4.71 -1.49 -21.57
C PRO A 85 5.08 -0.80 -20.25
N LYS A 86 4.28 0.17 -19.80
CA LYS A 86 4.43 0.83 -18.50
C LYS A 86 3.62 0.18 -17.35
N VAL A 87 2.76 -0.80 -17.63
CA VAL A 87 1.92 -1.42 -16.58
C VAL A 87 2.73 -2.48 -15.82
N PHE A 88 2.96 -2.21 -14.54
CA PHE A 88 3.54 -3.16 -13.59
C PHE A 88 2.51 -4.19 -13.13
N GLY A 89 1.27 -3.74 -12.91
CA GLY A 89 0.23 -4.58 -12.34
C GLY A 89 -1.10 -3.88 -12.08
N PHE A 90 -1.96 -4.56 -11.34
CA PHE A 90 -3.34 -4.20 -11.04
C PHE A 90 -3.58 -4.27 -9.52
N TYR A 91 -4.03 -3.16 -8.95
CA TYR A 91 -4.54 -3.07 -7.58
C TYR A 91 -6.03 -3.45 -7.61
N LEU A 92 -6.34 -4.69 -7.24
CA LEU A 92 -7.67 -5.28 -7.38
C LEU A 92 -8.68 -4.61 -6.43
N MET A 93 -8.35 -4.55 -5.14
CA MET A 93 -9.20 -3.97 -4.10
C MET A 93 -8.41 -3.49 -2.88
N ASP A 94 -8.86 -2.39 -2.29
CA ASP A 94 -8.42 -1.86 -0.98
C ASP A 94 -9.39 -2.36 0.11
N ASP A 95 -8.85 -2.83 1.23
CA ASP A 95 -9.59 -3.47 2.34
C ASP A 95 -10.79 -4.37 1.90
N PRO A 96 -10.58 -5.38 1.03
CA PRO A 96 -11.65 -6.31 0.64
C PRO A 96 -12.21 -7.05 1.86
N ASP A 97 -13.55 -7.08 1.98
CA ASP A 97 -14.22 -7.73 3.11
C ASP A 97 -14.74 -9.14 2.73
N PRO A 98 -14.16 -10.22 3.29
CA PRO A 98 -14.58 -11.60 3.02
C PRO A 98 -15.85 -11.99 3.79
N ARG A 99 -16.39 -11.11 4.65
CA ARG A 99 -17.58 -11.40 5.45
C ARG A 99 -18.82 -11.10 4.64
N GLU A 100 -19.67 -12.11 4.44
CA GLU A 100 -20.99 -11.92 3.83
C GLU A 100 -21.79 -10.82 4.56
N LEU A 101 -22.55 -10.04 3.79
CA LEU A 101 -23.33 -8.89 4.26
C LEU A 101 -24.29 -9.27 5.40
N ARG A 102 -23.91 -8.97 6.65
CA ARG A 102 -24.82 -9.13 7.80
C ARG A 102 -25.81 -7.97 7.86
N HIS A 103 -27.10 -8.32 7.79
CA HIS A 103 -28.23 -7.40 8.04
C HIS A 103 -28.35 -6.17 7.12
N GLY A 104 -27.76 -6.21 5.92
CA GLY A 104 -27.99 -5.20 4.87
C GLY A 104 -27.36 -3.82 5.12
N ILE A 105 -26.51 -3.67 6.14
CA ILE A 105 -25.76 -2.45 6.41
C ILE A 105 -24.40 -2.54 5.70
N ARG A 106 -24.11 -1.59 4.81
CA ARG A 106 -22.81 -1.49 4.11
C ARG A 106 -21.80 -0.70 4.94
N SER A 107 -20.58 -1.21 5.07
CA SER A 107 -19.37 -0.39 5.23
C SER A 107 -18.41 -0.58 4.05
N SER A 108 -18.38 -1.79 3.49
CA SER A 108 -17.63 -2.21 2.30
C SER A 108 -18.51 -3.16 1.46
N SER A 109 -18.14 -3.38 0.20
CA SER A 109 -18.77 -4.42 -0.64
C SER A 109 -18.17 -5.77 -0.30
N TYR A 110 -19.02 -6.80 -0.13
CA TYR A 110 -18.57 -8.18 0.05
C TYR A 110 -17.67 -8.62 -1.12
N CYS A 111 -16.57 -9.28 -0.79
CA CYS A 111 -15.56 -9.74 -1.73
C CYS A 111 -15.19 -11.20 -1.44
N SER A 112 -15.60 -12.14 -2.29
CA SER A 112 -15.22 -13.55 -2.11
C SER A 112 -13.78 -13.80 -2.55
N SER A 113 -13.13 -14.81 -1.96
CA SER A 113 -11.79 -15.24 -2.41
C SER A 113 -11.81 -15.74 -3.85
N GLU A 114 -12.92 -16.34 -4.27
CA GLU A 114 -13.21 -16.86 -5.59
C GLU A 114 -13.30 -15.75 -6.65
N ASN A 115 -13.83 -14.57 -6.29
CA ASN A 115 -13.90 -13.43 -7.19
C ASN A 115 -12.51 -12.86 -7.44
N LEU A 116 -11.72 -12.59 -6.39
CA LEU A 116 -10.32 -12.17 -6.55
C LEU A 116 -9.49 -13.21 -7.31
N ARG A 117 -9.73 -14.50 -7.08
CA ARG A 117 -9.08 -15.59 -7.83
C ARG A 117 -9.40 -15.51 -9.31
N ALA A 118 -10.68 -15.40 -9.68
CA ALA A 118 -11.09 -15.30 -11.07
C ALA A 118 -10.49 -14.05 -11.76
N GLU A 119 -10.50 -12.91 -11.07
CA GLU A 119 -9.92 -11.66 -11.56
C GLU A 119 -8.40 -11.76 -11.75
N SER A 120 -7.68 -12.34 -10.78
CA SER A 120 -6.23 -12.55 -10.84
C SER A 120 -5.85 -13.55 -11.94
N ASP A 121 -6.52 -14.70 -12.01
CA ASP A 121 -6.29 -15.72 -13.03
C ASP A 121 -6.49 -15.16 -14.45
N TRP A 122 -7.56 -14.38 -14.66
CA TRP A 122 -7.84 -13.76 -15.97
C TRP A 122 -6.76 -12.76 -16.39
N ILE A 123 -6.19 -12.02 -15.43
CA ILE A 123 -5.05 -11.13 -15.65
C ILE A 123 -3.80 -11.95 -15.99
N HIS A 124 -3.48 -12.99 -15.21
CA HIS A 124 -2.28 -13.80 -15.44
C HIS A 124 -2.34 -14.60 -16.76
N GLU A 125 -3.52 -15.04 -17.21
CA GLU A 125 -3.74 -15.65 -18.52
C GLU A 125 -3.36 -14.73 -19.69
N ARG A 126 -3.52 -13.41 -19.54
CA ARG A 126 -3.36 -12.40 -20.61
C ARG A 126 -2.08 -11.58 -20.48
N MET A 127 -1.65 -11.32 -19.26
CA MET A 127 -0.39 -10.66 -18.91
C MET A 127 0.35 -11.50 -17.85
N PRO A 128 1.03 -12.60 -18.21
CA PRO A 128 1.71 -13.49 -17.25
C PRO A 128 2.84 -12.85 -16.41
N LYS A 129 3.19 -11.59 -16.69
CA LYS A 129 4.19 -10.81 -15.96
C LYS A 129 3.60 -9.72 -15.05
N ALA A 130 2.32 -9.36 -15.26
CA ALA A 130 1.67 -8.34 -14.45
C ALA A 130 1.46 -8.85 -13.03
N LYS A 131 1.60 -7.95 -12.04
CA LYS A 131 1.32 -8.27 -10.63
C LYS A 131 -0.11 -7.94 -10.24
N THR A 132 -0.74 -8.82 -9.49
CA THR A 132 -2.02 -8.54 -8.82
C THR A 132 -1.77 -8.18 -7.36
N PHE A 133 -2.46 -7.15 -6.87
CA PHE A 133 -2.22 -6.60 -5.53
C PHE A 133 -3.54 -6.29 -4.83
N ILE A 134 -3.61 -6.55 -3.52
CA ILE A 134 -4.65 -6.04 -2.62
C ILE A 134 -4.00 -5.47 -1.36
N ALA A 135 -4.60 -4.47 -0.74
CA ALA A 135 -4.28 -4.10 0.65
C ALA A 135 -5.23 -4.90 1.56
N LEU A 136 -4.70 -5.50 2.63
CA LEU A 136 -5.47 -6.40 3.47
C LEU A 136 -6.15 -5.69 4.63
N MET A 137 -7.48 -5.80 4.66
CA MET A 137 -8.28 -5.45 5.83
C MET A 137 -7.85 -6.32 7.02
N ASN A 138 -7.51 -5.67 8.14
CA ASN A 138 -7.30 -6.36 9.41
C ASN A 138 -8.65 -6.88 9.93
N MET A 139 -8.77 -8.19 10.13
CA MET A 139 -10.01 -8.83 10.60
C MET A 139 -10.23 -8.66 12.12
N ALA A 140 -9.23 -8.11 12.83
CA ALA A 140 -9.22 -7.98 14.29
C ALA A 140 -8.70 -6.59 14.76
N THR A 141 -8.16 -6.52 15.98
CA THR A 141 -7.63 -5.26 16.56
C THR A 141 -6.19 -5.01 16.11
N ALA A 142 -5.67 -3.79 16.25
CA ALA A 142 -4.25 -3.51 15.99
C ALA A 142 -3.31 -4.00 17.10
N LYS A 143 -3.86 -4.34 18.27
CA LYS A 143 -3.12 -4.97 19.38
C LYS A 143 -2.92 -6.48 19.16
N ALA A 144 -3.92 -7.14 18.58
CA ALA A 144 -3.89 -8.53 18.17
C ALA A 144 -4.50 -8.64 16.75
N PRO A 145 -3.71 -8.32 15.71
CA PRO A 145 -4.17 -8.37 14.32
C PRO A 145 -4.36 -9.80 13.86
N SER A 146 -5.26 -10.00 12.90
CA SER A 146 -5.51 -11.29 12.28
C SER A 146 -5.98 -11.10 10.85
N TYR A 147 -5.54 -12.00 9.98
CA TYR A 147 -6.06 -12.17 8.62
C TYR A 147 -6.83 -13.48 8.48
N GLU A 148 -7.16 -14.14 9.58
CA GLU A 148 -7.90 -15.39 9.58
C GLU A 148 -9.26 -15.24 8.88
N ASN A 149 -9.56 -16.18 7.98
CA ASN A 149 -10.72 -16.18 7.09
C ASN A 149 -10.75 -15.01 6.07
N SER A 150 -9.59 -14.44 5.71
CA SER A 150 -9.45 -13.54 4.56
C SER A 150 -8.65 -14.19 3.42
N TYR A 151 -7.65 -13.50 2.87
CA TYR A 151 -7.01 -13.85 1.59
C TYR A 151 -5.55 -14.20 1.76
N ASN A 152 -5.10 -15.19 1.01
CA ASN A 152 -3.70 -15.52 0.78
C ASN A 152 -3.58 -16.08 -0.65
N SER A 153 -2.34 -16.22 -1.15
CA SER A 153 -2.16 -16.68 -2.54
C SER A 153 -2.73 -18.07 -2.84
N ALA A 154 -3.02 -18.91 -1.84
CA ALA A 154 -3.61 -20.23 -2.04
C ALA A 154 -5.14 -20.20 -2.24
N ASN A 155 -5.84 -19.14 -1.81
CA ASN A 155 -7.29 -19.00 -2.05
C ASN A 155 -7.66 -17.92 -3.09
N SER A 156 -6.90 -16.82 -3.17
CA SER A 156 -7.19 -15.69 -4.06
C SER A 156 -6.27 -15.58 -5.28
N HIS A 157 -5.21 -16.39 -5.37
CA HIS A 157 -4.16 -16.32 -6.41
C HIS A 157 -3.48 -14.94 -6.61
N VAL A 158 -3.75 -13.98 -5.72
CA VAL A 158 -3.13 -12.64 -5.75
C VAL A 158 -1.63 -12.75 -5.46
N ASP A 159 -0.81 -12.04 -6.25
CA ASP A 159 0.65 -12.05 -6.07
C ASP A 159 1.10 -11.39 -4.76
N LEU A 160 0.55 -10.20 -4.48
CA LEU A 160 1.08 -9.24 -3.51
C LEU A 160 0.00 -8.75 -2.52
N PHE A 161 0.37 -8.65 -1.25
CA PHE A 161 -0.53 -8.34 -0.14
C PHE A 161 0.02 -7.15 0.66
N GLY A 162 -0.69 -6.04 0.64
CA GLY A 162 -0.40 -4.84 1.40
C GLY A 162 -0.75 -5.05 2.87
N VAL A 163 0.23 -4.89 3.74
CA VAL A 163 0.05 -5.06 5.19
C VAL A 163 0.16 -3.67 5.83
N ALA A 164 -0.94 -3.19 6.42
CA ALA A 164 -1.15 -1.80 6.85
C ALA A 164 -1.23 -1.59 8.38
N PRO A 165 -0.11 -1.73 9.12
CA PRO A 165 0.00 -1.24 10.48
C PRO A 165 0.09 0.29 10.45
N TYR A 166 -0.79 0.97 11.18
CA TYR A 166 -0.77 2.42 11.37
C TYR A 166 -0.42 2.73 12.84
N PRO A 167 0.88 2.78 13.19
CA PRO A 167 1.35 2.76 14.58
C PRO A 167 1.31 4.11 15.29
N CYS A 168 1.14 5.23 14.58
CA CYS A 168 1.14 6.59 15.15
C CYS A 168 -0.30 7.07 15.38
N ARG A 169 -0.74 7.04 16.65
CA ARG A 169 -2.15 7.20 17.02
C ARG A 169 -2.33 8.05 18.28
N SER A 170 -3.53 8.60 18.52
CA SER A 170 -3.74 9.60 19.56
C SER A 170 -3.75 9.05 20.99
N GLU A 171 -4.20 7.81 21.21
CA GLU A 171 -4.14 7.08 22.48
C GLU A 171 -2.73 6.66 22.89
N LEU A 172 -1.75 6.70 21.98
CA LEU A 172 -0.37 6.29 22.21
C LEU A 172 0.56 7.46 22.55
N ASN A 173 1.49 7.22 23.48
CA ASN A 173 2.60 8.14 23.77
C ASN A 173 3.75 7.96 22.75
N GLY A 174 3.51 8.36 21.50
CA GLY A 174 4.40 8.14 20.36
C GLY A 174 3.79 7.18 19.35
N CYS A 175 4.62 6.33 18.74
CA CYS A 175 4.18 5.30 17.80
C CYS A 175 4.59 3.90 18.28
N ASP A 176 3.71 2.91 18.11
CA ASP A 176 3.95 1.51 18.44
C ASP A 176 4.60 0.77 17.25
N TYR A 177 5.92 0.85 17.13
CA TYR A 177 6.65 0.18 16.04
C TYR A 177 6.53 -1.35 16.08
N ASP A 178 6.26 -1.94 17.25
CA ASP A 178 6.01 -3.38 17.38
C ASP A 178 4.68 -3.80 16.74
N MET A 179 3.79 -2.86 16.42
CA MET A 179 2.60 -3.12 15.58
C MET A 179 2.98 -3.72 14.23
N ILE A 180 4.09 -3.26 13.64
CA ILE A 180 4.59 -3.80 12.36
C ILE A 180 4.92 -5.30 12.51
N ASN A 181 5.56 -5.68 13.62
CA ASN A 181 5.89 -7.08 13.92
C ASN A 181 4.64 -7.95 14.01
N ARG A 182 3.61 -7.46 14.73
CA ARG A 182 2.37 -8.20 14.95
C ARG A 182 1.59 -8.38 13.65
N PHE A 183 1.53 -7.36 12.80
CA PHE A 183 0.87 -7.43 11.50
C PHE A 183 1.59 -8.37 10.53
N VAL A 184 2.93 -8.31 10.46
CA VAL A 184 3.72 -9.26 9.64
C VAL A 184 3.56 -10.69 10.14
N ALA A 185 3.65 -10.92 11.46
CA ALA A 185 3.45 -12.25 12.04
C ALA A 185 2.03 -12.80 11.80
N ALA A 186 1.00 -11.95 11.84
CA ALA A 186 -0.37 -12.34 11.50
C ALA A 186 -0.53 -12.71 10.02
N ALA A 187 0.17 -12.01 9.11
CA ALA A 187 0.18 -12.33 7.69
C ALA A 187 0.90 -13.67 7.42
N GLU A 188 2.07 -13.88 8.04
CA GLU A 188 2.81 -15.16 7.96
C GLU A 188 1.97 -16.32 8.53
N TRP A 189 1.28 -16.13 9.65
CA TRP A 189 0.38 -17.13 10.25
C TRP A 189 -0.80 -17.49 9.33
N TRP A 190 -1.30 -16.54 8.55
CA TRP A 190 -2.35 -16.78 7.56
C TRP A 190 -1.81 -17.35 6.22
N GLY A 191 -0.51 -17.65 6.13
CA GLY A 191 0.10 -18.26 4.95
C GLY A 191 0.52 -17.29 3.85
N ILE A 192 0.66 -15.99 4.16
CA ILE A 192 1.25 -15.00 3.26
C ILE A 192 2.77 -15.00 3.46
N MET A 193 3.53 -15.34 2.43
CA MET A 193 5.00 -15.35 2.52
C MET A 193 5.55 -13.92 2.54
N ARG A 194 6.66 -13.66 3.24
CA ARG A 194 7.30 -12.33 3.28
C ARG A 194 7.64 -11.75 1.91
N SER A 195 7.92 -12.59 0.92
CA SER A 195 8.17 -12.19 -0.47
C SER A 195 6.92 -11.64 -1.19
N GLN A 196 5.74 -11.84 -0.61
CA GLN A 196 4.45 -11.35 -1.10
C GLN A 196 3.96 -10.13 -0.32
N ILE A 197 4.59 -9.81 0.83
CA ILE A 197 4.20 -8.66 1.66
C ILE A 197 4.71 -7.36 1.03
N VAL A 198 3.81 -6.42 0.81
CA VAL A 198 4.08 -5.02 0.48
C VAL A 198 4.01 -4.21 1.77
N PRO A 199 5.13 -3.57 2.21
CA PRO A 199 5.14 -2.63 3.31
C PRO A 199 4.23 -1.44 3.03
N ILE A 200 3.23 -1.21 3.90
CA ILE A 200 2.47 0.04 3.91
C ILE A 200 2.96 0.91 5.07
N TYR A 201 3.41 2.12 4.74
CA TYR A 201 3.86 3.14 5.68
C TYR A 201 2.72 4.10 5.99
N GLN A 202 2.50 4.36 7.28
CA GLN A 202 1.71 5.51 7.68
C GLN A 202 2.46 6.80 7.31
N THR A 203 1.89 7.60 6.43
CA THR A 203 2.37 8.97 6.12
C THR A 203 1.26 10.01 6.27
N PHE A 204 0.15 9.59 6.87
CA PHE A 204 -1.07 10.37 7.10
C PHE A 204 -1.43 10.46 8.58
N GLY A 205 -2.36 11.36 8.88
CA GLY A 205 -3.05 11.44 10.17
C GLY A 205 -3.83 12.75 10.28
N GLU A 206 -4.39 13.01 11.46
CA GLU A 206 -5.48 14.00 11.62
C GLU A 206 -6.69 13.61 10.74
N GLY A 207 -7.66 14.52 10.57
CA GLY A 207 -8.90 14.23 9.83
C GLY A 207 -9.87 13.32 10.58
N LYS A 208 -10.65 12.53 9.84
CA LYS A 208 -11.81 11.76 10.36
C LYS A 208 -11.60 10.24 10.36
N TRP A 209 -10.41 9.75 10.03
CA TRP A 209 -10.08 8.33 10.18
C TRP A 209 -10.01 7.96 11.66
N VAL A 210 -10.72 6.89 12.03
CA VAL A 210 -10.84 6.42 13.42
C VAL A 210 -10.07 5.11 13.58
N THR A 211 -9.37 4.95 14.70
CA THR A 211 -8.69 3.71 15.10
C THR A 211 -9.69 2.66 15.58
N ASP A 212 -9.26 1.40 15.68
CA ASP A 212 -10.03 0.32 16.34
C ASP A 212 -10.30 0.57 17.84
N SER A 213 -9.59 1.53 18.45
CA SER A 213 -9.82 2.03 19.81
C SER A 213 -10.81 3.20 19.89
N GLY A 214 -11.37 3.67 18.77
CA GLY A 214 -12.30 4.81 18.72
C GLY A 214 -11.62 6.19 18.78
N THR A 215 -10.31 6.25 18.58
CA THR A 215 -9.49 7.48 18.63
C THR A 215 -8.96 7.85 17.23
N SER A 216 -8.05 8.81 17.12
CA SER A 216 -7.58 9.35 15.84
C SER A 216 -6.14 8.96 15.48
N TYR A 217 -5.82 8.90 14.20
CA TYR A 217 -4.44 8.77 13.73
C TYR A 217 -3.67 10.09 13.89
N LYS A 218 -2.38 10.02 14.24
CA LYS A 218 -1.47 11.18 14.29
C LYS A 218 -0.61 11.19 13.03
N VAL A 219 -0.40 12.37 12.43
CA VAL A 219 0.64 12.52 11.38
C VAL A 219 2.00 12.21 12.03
N PRO A 220 2.78 11.27 11.49
CA PRO A 220 4.11 10.97 12.00
C PRO A 220 5.09 12.11 11.68
N THR A 221 6.12 12.29 12.51
CA THR A 221 7.28 13.13 12.18
C THR A 221 8.26 12.38 11.26
N ALA A 222 9.18 13.08 10.59
CA ALA A 222 10.18 12.42 9.74
C ALA A 222 10.98 11.34 10.49
N ALA A 223 11.38 11.61 11.73
CA ALA A 223 12.09 10.64 12.57
C ALA A 223 11.25 9.41 12.95
N GLN A 224 9.92 9.55 13.02
CA GLN A 224 9.01 8.42 13.23
C GLN A 224 8.85 7.60 11.95
N VAL A 225 8.72 8.25 10.78
CA VAL A 225 8.69 7.57 9.48
C VAL A 225 9.99 6.80 9.22
N GLN A 226 11.16 7.40 9.46
CA GLN A 226 12.45 6.72 9.33
C GLN A 226 12.55 5.45 10.19
N ARG A 227 12.00 5.47 11.42
CA ARG A 227 11.92 4.28 12.28
C ARG A 227 10.94 3.23 11.75
N MET A 228 9.81 3.63 11.17
CA MET A 228 8.90 2.69 10.50
C MET A 228 9.56 2.03 9.28
N ILE A 229 10.22 2.81 8.42
CA ILE A 229 10.94 2.29 7.24
C ILE A 229 12.06 1.33 7.67
N ALA A 230 12.87 1.70 8.67
CA ALA A 230 13.92 0.83 9.19
C ALA A 230 13.35 -0.49 9.73
N ARG A 231 12.25 -0.44 10.50
CA ARG A 231 11.64 -1.66 11.05
C ARG A 231 11.02 -2.54 9.96
N TRP A 232 10.45 -1.94 8.92
CA TRP A 232 10.00 -2.67 7.74
C TRP A 232 11.15 -3.34 6.99
N GLY A 233 12.27 -2.65 6.79
CA GLY A 233 13.47 -3.20 6.13
C GLY A 233 14.13 -4.36 6.88
N GLU A 234 14.02 -4.40 8.21
CA GLU A 234 14.45 -5.55 9.03
C GLU A 234 13.57 -6.79 8.83
N LEU A 235 12.28 -6.61 8.51
CA LEU A 235 11.31 -7.71 8.37
C LEU A 235 11.20 -8.22 6.93
N ILE A 236 11.06 -7.30 5.97
CA ILE A 236 10.97 -7.55 4.54
C ILE A 236 11.95 -6.60 3.82
N ALA A 237 13.15 -7.13 3.57
CA ALA A 237 14.28 -6.35 3.05
C ALA A 237 14.17 -6.01 1.55
N ASN A 238 13.47 -6.84 0.77
CA ASN A 238 13.35 -6.72 -0.69
C ASN A 238 11.88 -6.96 -1.12
N PRO A 239 10.94 -6.05 -0.79
CA PRO A 239 9.57 -6.14 -1.28
C PRO A 239 9.51 -5.85 -2.78
N ALA A 240 8.45 -6.28 -3.46
CA ALA A 240 8.23 -5.97 -4.88
C ALA A 240 8.06 -4.46 -5.13
N PHE A 241 7.37 -3.78 -4.21
CA PHE A 241 7.31 -2.33 -4.08
C PHE A 241 6.99 -1.96 -2.62
N ASP A 242 7.15 -0.70 -2.22
CA ASP A 242 6.63 -0.18 -0.96
C ASP A 242 5.58 0.92 -1.18
N TYR A 243 4.75 1.18 -0.16
CA TYR A 243 3.53 1.98 -0.27
C TYR A 243 3.48 3.01 0.87
N ALA A 244 3.62 4.29 0.55
CA ALA A 244 3.31 5.38 1.47
C ALA A 244 1.81 5.73 1.39
N TYR A 245 1.03 5.44 2.43
CA TYR A 245 -0.38 5.84 2.51
C TYR A 245 -0.51 7.23 3.13
N SER A 246 -1.00 8.26 2.42
CA SER A 246 -1.18 8.33 0.97
C SER A 246 -0.68 9.70 0.45
N TRP A 247 -0.65 9.94 -0.86
CA TRP A 247 -0.13 11.21 -1.41
C TRP A 247 -1.09 12.37 -1.14
N GLY A 248 -2.32 12.26 -1.61
CA GLY A 248 -3.40 13.22 -1.43
C GLY A 248 -4.22 12.96 -0.17
N SER A 249 -4.90 14.00 0.31
CA SER A 249 -5.75 13.91 1.50
C SER A 249 -6.95 12.99 1.25
N GLN A 250 -7.26 12.15 2.24
CA GLN A 250 -8.46 11.32 2.30
C GLN A 250 -9.21 11.55 3.60
N ASN A 251 -10.55 11.53 3.56
CA ASN A 251 -11.39 11.72 4.74
C ASN A 251 -11.01 12.96 5.61
N SER A 252 -10.54 14.01 4.95
CA SER A 252 -10.03 15.27 5.54
C SER A 252 -8.77 15.13 6.41
N ASP A 253 -7.95 14.09 6.21
CA ASP A 253 -6.64 13.93 6.85
C ASP A 253 -5.57 14.89 6.27
N LYS A 254 -4.41 14.93 6.92
CA LYS A 254 -3.17 15.41 6.29
C LYS A 254 -2.42 14.23 5.70
N ALA A 255 -1.92 14.39 4.48
CA ALA A 255 -1.27 13.36 3.69
C ALA A 255 0.15 13.75 3.23
N LEU A 256 0.90 12.80 2.66
CA LEU A 256 2.32 12.97 2.30
C LEU A 256 2.57 14.17 1.40
N GLY A 257 1.73 14.37 0.38
CA GLY A 257 1.85 15.46 -0.60
C GLY A 257 1.76 16.87 0.01
N GLN A 258 1.23 16.99 1.23
CA GLN A 258 1.11 18.23 2.01
C GLN A 258 2.27 18.44 2.99
N SER A 259 3.15 17.46 3.20
CA SER A 259 4.29 17.55 4.12
C SER A 259 5.62 17.43 3.39
N SER A 260 6.34 18.54 3.25
CA SER A 260 7.70 18.57 2.71
C SER A 260 8.70 17.84 3.60
N GLU A 261 8.51 17.85 4.92
CA GLU A 261 9.34 17.11 5.88
C GLU A 261 9.25 15.60 5.65
N LEU A 262 8.03 15.08 5.40
CA LEU A 262 7.84 13.66 5.09
C LEU A 262 8.30 13.31 3.68
N GLN A 263 8.04 14.16 2.68
CA GLN A 263 8.56 13.97 1.31
C GLN A 263 10.09 13.85 1.29
N ALA A 264 10.80 14.59 2.15
CA ALA A 264 12.25 14.49 2.26
C ALA A 264 12.76 13.14 2.81
N VAL A 265 11.94 12.39 3.58
CA VAL A 265 12.29 11.03 4.03
C VAL A 265 12.21 10.02 2.89
N PHE A 266 11.25 10.20 1.97
CA PHE A 266 11.04 9.35 0.81
C PHE A 266 11.79 9.82 -0.44
N ALA A 267 12.62 10.86 -0.35
CA ALA A 267 13.49 11.28 -1.44
C ALA A 267 14.65 10.29 -1.64
N TRP A 268 14.31 9.06 -2.06
CA TRP A 268 15.22 7.96 -2.36
C TRP A 268 16.25 8.43 -3.40
N ARG A 269 17.55 8.27 -3.07
CA ARG A 269 18.69 8.65 -3.90
C ARG A 269 19.64 7.48 -4.06
#